data_AF-A0A1C6I4F4-F1
#
_entry.id   AF-A0A1C6I4F4-F1
#
_cell.length_a   1.000
_cell.length_b   1.000
_cell.length_c   1.000
_cell.angle_alpha   90.00
_cell.angle_beta   90.00
_cell.angle_gamma   90.00
#
_symmetry.space_group_name_H-M   'P 1'
#
loop_
_entity.id
_entity.type
_entity.pdbx_description
1 polymer ?
#
loop_
_entity_poly.entity_id
_entity_poly.type
_entity_poly.pdbx_seq_one_letter_code
_entity_poly.pdbx_strand_id
1 'polypeptide(L)'
;MNIPALVRERYKIWSRFLTEQVGFSIKHSQQHTKEHCARVLLFCLLFAQRENLSGQDADALAMAACFHDSRRINDGLDIGHGHRAAKYYCTWCAEHEYVLDARVVFIMAYHEQNDKLGKAALQREFSDDPTPAPGRCCNDPVDTPSGRSSAQLKSPPSPLSCGTATIMWSL
;
A
#
# COMPACT_ATOMS: atom_id res chain seq x y z
N MET A 1 -13.45 4.32 22.87
CA MET A 1 -12.75 3.19 22.21
C MET A 1 -11.30 3.17 22.69
N ASN A 2 -10.81 2.06 23.23
CA ASN A 2 -9.41 1.93 23.60
C ASN A 2 -8.63 1.33 22.42
N ILE A 3 -7.73 2.11 21.80
CA ILE A 3 -6.92 1.65 20.66
C ILE A 3 -5.65 0.96 21.19
N PRO A 4 -5.36 -0.30 20.80
CA PRO A 4 -4.16 -1.00 21.23
C PRO A 4 -2.87 -0.21 20.95
N ALA A 5 -1.88 -0.32 21.83
CA ALA A 5 -0.62 0.42 21.71
C ALA A 5 0.10 0.14 20.38
N LEU A 6 0.16 -1.13 19.96
CA LEU A 6 0.79 -1.51 18.68
C LEU A 6 0.09 -0.87 17.48
N VAL A 7 -1.25 -0.84 17.48
CA VAL A 7 -2.05 -0.19 16.42
C VAL A 7 -1.78 1.32 16.41
N ARG A 8 -1.72 1.94 17.58
CA ARG A 8 -1.46 3.39 17.72
C ARG A 8 -0.09 3.79 17.18
N GLU A 9 0.96 3.04 17.48
CA GLU A 9 2.30 3.35 16.99
C GLU A 9 2.44 3.14 15.49
N ARG A 10 1.91 2.01 14.96
CA ARG A 10 1.85 1.79 13.51
C ARG A 10 1.05 2.88 12.79
N TYR A 11 -0.07 3.29 13.38
CA TYR A 11 -0.91 4.34 12.81
C TYR A 11 -0.16 5.66 12.65
N LYS A 12 0.61 6.09 13.65
CA LYS A 12 1.41 7.33 13.56
C LYS A 12 2.41 7.27 12.40
N ILE A 13 3.11 6.15 12.25
CA ILE A 13 4.10 5.95 11.19
C ILE A 13 3.44 6.04 9.82
N TRP A 14 2.38 5.26 9.61
CA TRP A 14 1.70 5.18 8.32
C TRP A 14 0.89 6.43 7.98
N SER A 15 0.32 7.11 8.98
CA SER A 15 -0.38 8.38 8.78
C SER A 15 0.59 9.50 8.38
N ARG A 16 1.80 9.51 8.97
CA ARG A 16 2.88 10.41 8.51
C ARG A 16 3.29 10.08 7.08
N PHE A 17 3.50 8.80 6.76
CA PHE A 17 3.81 8.35 5.40
C PHE A 17 2.73 8.79 4.38
N LEU A 18 1.45 8.56 4.67
CA LEU A 18 0.32 9.03 3.84
C LEU A 18 0.39 10.54 3.60
N THR A 19 0.69 11.30 4.65
CA THR A 19 0.71 12.76 4.59
C THR A 19 1.89 13.28 3.78
N GLU A 20 3.07 12.72 3.96
CA GLU A 20 4.32 13.25 3.40
C GLU A 20 4.69 12.65 2.05
N GLN A 21 4.34 11.38 1.80
CA GLN A 21 4.90 10.60 0.70
C GLN A 21 3.89 10.35 -0.43
N VAL A 22 2.58 10.37 -0.13
CA VAL A 22 1.54 10.03 -1.11
C VAL A 22 0.93 11.30 -1.71
N GLY A 23 1.04 11.44 -3.03
CA GLY A 23 0.41 12.52 -3.78
C GLY A 23 -0.98 12.12 -4.28
N PHE A 24 -1.98 12.99 -4.11
CA PHE A 24 -3.36 12.75 -4.57
C PHE A 24 -3.63 13.53 -5.86
N SER A 25 -4.32 12.91 -6.82
CA SER A 25 -4.65 13.54 -8.11
C SER A 25 -5.64 14.71 -7.95
N ILE A 26 -6.62 14.55 -7.05
CA ILE A 26 -7.63 15.58 -6.79
C ILE A 26 -7.19 16.39 -5.58
N LYS A 27 -6.76 17.64 -5.80
CA LYS A 27 -6.27 18.52 -4.74
C LYS A 27 -7.37 19.10 -3.84
N HIS A 28 -8.60 19.15 -4.34
CA HIS A 28 -9.73 19.80 -3.68
C HIS A 28 -10.92 18.85 -3.48
N SER A 29 -10.66 17.54 -3.42
CA SER A 29 -11.68 16.55 -3.06
C SER A 29 -12.24 16.89 -1.68
N GLN A 30 -13.55 16.75 -1.52
CA GLN A 30 -14.22 16.92 -0.22
C GLN A 30 -14.46 15.56 0.48
N GLN A 31 -14.32 14.47 -0.26
CA GLN A 31 -14.73 13.13 0.18
C GLN A 31 -13.55 12.15 0.27
N HIS A 32 -12.70 12.13 -0.76
CA HIS A 32 -11.58 11.19 -0.93
C HIS A 32 -10.25 11.89 -0.62
N THR A 33 -10.18 12.41 0.59
CA THR A 33 -9.02 13.14 1.10
C THR A 33 -8.03 12.22 1.84
N LYS A 34 -6.87 12.76 2.22
CA LYS A 34 -5.94 12.03 3.09
C LYS A 34 -6.58 11.67 4.44
N GLU A 35 -7.49 12.47 4.96
CA GLU A 35 -8.24 12.17 6.17
C GLU A 35 -9.18 10.98 5.99
N HIS A 36 -9.77 10.80 4.80
CA HIS A 36 -10.51 9.59 4.45
C HIS A 36 -9.60 8.37 4.51
N CYS A 37 -8.48 8.40 3.77
CA CYS A 37 -7.54 7.28 3.75
C CYS A 37 -6.94 7.01 5.14
N ALA A 38 -6.74 8.03 5.97
CA ALA A 38 -6.28 7.87 7.35
C ALA A 38 -7.30 7.13 8.22
N ARG A 39 -8.62 7.31 8.01
CA ARG A 39 -9.62 6.50 8.72
C ARG A 39 -9.61 5.05 8.26
N VAL A 40 -9.49 4.81 6.95
CA VAL A 40 -9.36 3.45 6.39
C VAL A 40 -8.13 2.75 6.93
N LEU A 41 -6.98 3.45 6.98
CA LEU A 41 -5.73 2.98 7.58
C LEU A 41 -5.93 2.51 9.03
N LEU A 42 -6.63 3.29 9.86
CA LEU A 42 -6.91 2.91 11.24
C LEU A 42 -7.70 1.60 11.31
N PHE A 43 -8.74 1.45 10.48
CA PHE A 43 -9.53 0.21 10.44
C PHE A 43 -8.72 -0.98 9.94
N CYS A 44 -7.90 -0.81 8.90
CA CYS A 44 -7.00 -1.86 8.42
C CYS A 44 -6.08 -2.38 9.54
N LEU A 45 -5.48 -1.48 10.32
CA LEU A 45 -4.60 -1.86 11.44
C LEU A 45 -5.37 -2.53 12.59
N LEU A 46 -6.60 -2.09 12.88
CA LEU A 46 -7.47 -2.73 13.87
C LEU A 46 -7.88 -4.14 13.43
N PHE A 47 -8.21 -4.34 12.15
CA PHE A 47 -8.50 -5.67 11.59
C PHE A 47 -7.27 -6.56 11.59
N ALA A 48 -6.10 -6.05 11.18
CA ALA A 48 -4.86 -6.81 11.22
C ALA A 48 -4.54 -7.31 12.64
N GLN A 49 -4.73 -6.46 13.66
CA GLN A 49 -4.56 -6.85 15.06
C GLN A 49 -5.59 -7.89 15.50
N ARG A 50 -6.86 -7.71 15.12
CA ARG A 50 -7.96 -8.62 15.49
C ARG A 50 -7.77 -10.01 14.90
N GLU A 51 -7.36 -10.08 13.64
CA GLU A 51 -7.13 -11.32 12.90
C GLU A 51 -5.73 -11.90 13.14
N ASN A 52 -4.95 -11.31 14.06
CA ASN A 52 -3.59 -11.74 14.41
C ASN A 52 -2.68 -11.88 13.18
N LEU A 53 -2.79 -10.96 12.23
CA LEU A 53 -1.97 -10.96 11.03
C LEU A 53 -0.51 -10.66 11.37
N SER A 54 0.39 -11.14 10.52
CA SER A 54 1.81 -10.84 10.66
C SER A 54 2.07 -9.34 10.54
N GLY A 55 3.20 -8.87 11.08
CA GLY A 55 3.61 -7.48 10.90
C GLY A 55 3.72 -7.08 9.42
N GLN A 56 4.15 -8.00 8.56
CA GLN A 56 4.28 -7.77 7.12
C GLN A 56 2.92 -7.64 6.43
N ASP A 57 1.92 -8.43 6.82
CA ASP A 57 0.56 -8.32 6.29
C ASP A 57 -0.12 -7.02 6.77
N ALA A 58 0.10 -6.65 8.04
CA ALA A 58 -0.39 -5.38 8.57
C ALA A 58 0.20 -4.17 7.82
N ASP A 59 1.50 -4.23 7.50
CA ASP A 59 2.17 -3.18 6.72
C ASP A 59 1.72 -3.16 5.25
N ALA A 60 1.43 -4.31 4.65
CA ALA A 60 0.83 -4.38 3.32
C ALA A 60 -0.58 -3.74 3.29
N LEU A 61 -1.43 -4.03 4.27
CA LEU A 61 -2.74 -3.39 4.40
C LEU A 61 -2.62 -1.88 4.61
N ALA A 62 -1.68 -1.44 5.44
CA ALA A 62 -1.44 -0.02 5.70
C ALA A 62 -0.96 0.72 4.45
N MET A 63 -0.03 0.12 3.69
CA MET A 63 0.43 0.65 2.41
C MET A 63 -0.74 0.79 1.43
N ALA A 64 -1.56 -0.26 1.27
CA ALA A 64 -2.71 -0.22 0.37
C ALA A 64 -3.71 0.87 0.78
N ALA A 65 -4.00 0.99 2.07
CA ALA A 65 -4.87 2.06 2.59
C ALA A 65 -4.34 3.46 2.28
N CYS A 66 -3.02 3.67 2.29
CA CYS A 66 -2.42 4.96 1.96
C CYS A 66 -2.62 5.35 0.49
N PHE A 67 -2.59 4.39 -0.43
CA PHE A 67 -2.59 4.65 -1.87
C PHE A 67 -3.94 4.44 -2.58
N HIS A 68 -4.86 3.64 -2.04
CA HIS A 68 -6.03 3.11 -2.79
C HIS A 68 -6.85 4.17 -3.55
N ASP A 69 -7.06 5.35 -2.94
CA ASP A 69 -7.83 6.45 -3.51
C ASP A 69 -6.97 7.60 -4.08
N SER A 70 -5.64 7.46 -4.07
CA SER A 70 -4.72 8.51 -4.49
C SER A 70 -4.88 8.93 -5.97
N ARG A 71 -5.47 8.07 -6.80
CA ARG A 71 -5.60 8.23 -8.26
C ARG A 71 -7.04 8.28 -8.76
N ARG A 72 -7.95 8.76 -7.90
CA ARG A 72 -9.28 9.18 -8.36
C ARG A 72 -9.20 10.36 -9.34
N ILE A 73 -10.17 10.46 -10.24
CA ILE A 73 -10.36 11.60 -11.16
C ILE A 73 -11.61 12.43 -10.82
N ASN A 74 -12.54 11.89 -10.03
CA ASN A 74 -13.66 12.62 -9.45
C ASN A 74 -14.10 12.00 -8.11
N ASP A 75 -14.95 12.71 -7.37
CA ASP A 75 -15.50 12.26 -6.08
C ASP A 75 -16.71 11.32 -6.21
N GLY A 76 -17.26 11.16 -7.41
CA GLY A 76 -18.37 10.25 -7.67
C GLY A 76 -17.92 8.83 -8.00
N LEU A 77 -18.70 8.18 -8.87
CA LEU A 77 -18.36 6.87 -9.42
C LEU A 77 -17.15 7.00 -10.34
N ASP A 78 -16.06 6.33 -9.97
CA ASP A 78 -14.80 6.39 -10.69
C ASP A 78 -14.24 4.97 -10.89
N ILE A 79 -14.82 4.23 -11.83
CA ILE A 79 -14.39 2.86 -12.09
C ILE A 79 -12.94 2.86 -12.61
N GLY A 80 -12.12 1.97 -12.06
CA GLY A 80 -10.72 1.80 -12.42
C GLY A 80 -9.74 2.66 -11.62
N HIS A 81 -10.20 3.47 -10.65
CA HIS A 81 -9.28 4.22 -9.78
C HIS A 81 -8.32 3.31 -9.01
N GLY A 82 -8.78 2.13 -8.59
CA GLY A 82 -7.95 1.11 -7.94
C GLY A 82 -6.77 0.67 -8.81
N HIS A 83 -6.98 0.42 -10.10
CA HIS A 83 -5.91 0.07 -11.03
C HIS A 83 -4.93 1.23 -11.26
N ARG A 84 -5.44 2.47 -11.35
CA ARG A 84 -4.57 3.64 -11.49
C ARG A 84 -3.74 3.87 -10.23
N ALA A 85 -4.32 3.66 -9.04
CA ALA A 85 -3.62 3.73 -7.76
C ALA A 85 -2.54 2.65 -7.65
N ALA A 86 -2.87 1.42 -8.06
CA ALA A 86 -1.92 0.31 -8.13
C ALA A 86 -0.72 0.65 -9.03
N LYS A 87 -0.98 1.18 -10.24
CA LYS A 87 0.08 1.62 -11.16
C LYS A 87 0.93 2.74 -10.55
N TYR A 88 0.31 3.71 -9.90
CA TYR A 88 1.06 4.79 -9.23
C TYR A 88 1.96 4.25 -8.12
N TYR A 89 1.48 3.33 -7.29
CA TYR A 89 2.30 2.68 -6.27
C TYR A 89 3.52 1.98 -6.89
N CYS A 90 3.35 1.26 -8.01
CA CYS A 90 4.48 0.62 -8.70
C CYS A 90 5.54 1.63 -9.16
N THR A 91 5.11 2.73 -9.77
CA THR A 91 6.01 3.83 -10.17
C THR A 91 6.68 4.46 -8.94
N TRP A 92 5.92 4.75 -7.89
CA TRP A 92 6.43 5.34 -6.66
C TRP A 92 7.49 4.44 -6.02
N CYS A 93 7.26 3.12 -5.96
CA CYS A 93 8.24 2.16 -5.45
C CYS A 93 9.53 2.18 -6.26
N ALA A 94 9.45 2.20 -7.59
CA ALA A 94 10.63 2.24 -8.45
C ALA A 94 11.42 3.55 -8.25
N GLU A 95 10.75 4.69 -8.17
CA GLU A 95 11.35 6.02 -7.99
C GLU A 95 12.01 6.20 -6.62
N HIS A 96 11.47 5.55 -5.57
CA HIS A 96 11.95 5.69 -4.20
C HIS A 96 12.79 4.48 -3.73
N GLU A 97 13.10 3.56 -4.64
CA GLU A 97 13.84 2.32 -4.40
C GLU A 97 13.20 1.43 -3.32
N TYR A 98 11.86 1.39 -3.24
CA TYR A 98 11.13 0.52 -2.34
C TYR A 98 10.89 -0.86 -2.95
N VAL A 99 10.93 -1.91 -2.12
CA VAL A 99 10.50 -3.24 -2.54
C VAL A 99 9.00 -3.22 -2.86
N LEU A 100 8.67 -3.62 -4.09
CA LEU A 100 7.28 -3.75 -4.52
C LEU A 100 6.62 -4.96 -3.84
N ASP A 101 5.47 -4.75 -3.23
CA ASP A 101 4.65 -5.82 -2.66
C ASP A 101 3.43 -6.11 -3.55
N ALA A 102 3.41 -7.30 -4.15
CA ALA A 102 2.35 -7.73 -5.06
C ALA A 102 0.97 -7.79 -4.38
N ARG A 103 0.91 -8.04 -3.05
CA ARG A 103 -0.35 -8.05 -2.30
C ARG A 103 -0.97 -6.65 -2.27
N VAL A 104 -0.15 -5.62 -2.12
CA VAL A 104 -0.58 -4.22 -2.09
C VAL A 104 -1.16 -3.83 -3.45
N VAL A 105 -0.45 -4.16 -4.54
CA VAL A 105 -0.91 -3.97 -5.92
C VAL A 105 -2.28 -4.64 -6.12
N PHE A 106 -2.41 -5.89 -5.68
CA PHE A 106 -3.64 -6.67 -5.80
C PHE A 106 -4.81 -6.04 -5.03
N ILE A 107 -4.62 -5.73 -3.74
CA ILE A 107 -5.65 -5.11 -2.89
C ILE A 107 -6.16 -3.84 -3.56
N MET A 108 -5.25 -2.95 -3.99
CA MET A 108 -5.65 -1.70 -4.64
C MET A 108 -6.38 -1.93 -5.96
N ALA A 109 -5.89 -2.81 -6.83
CA ALA A 109 -6.50 -3.05 -8.14
C ALA A 109 -7.95 -3.54 -8.04
N TYR A 110 -8.27 -4.31 -6.99
CA TYR A 110 -9.57 -4.96 -6.83
C TYR A 110 -10.48 -4.34 -5.76
N HIS A 111 -10.05 -3.35 -4.97
CA HIS A 111 -10.85 -2.83 -3.85
C HIS A 111 -12.18 -2.19 -4.24
N GLU A 112 -12.31 -1.74 -5.49
CA GLU A 112 -13.53 -1.12 -6.04
C GLU A 112 -14.24 -2.01 -7.07
N GLN A 113 -13.66 -3.18 -7.36
CA GLN A 113 -14.17 -4.09 -8.37
C GLN A 113 -15.30 -4.96 -7.84
N ASN A 114 -16.08 -5.55 -8.74
CA ASN A 114 -17.10 -6.52 -8.35
C ASN A 114 -16.46 -7.72 -7.63
N ASP A 115 -17.01 -8.10 -6.47
CA ASP A 115 -16.55 -9.25 -5.67
C ASP A 115 -16.31 -10.52 -6.49
N LYS A 116 -17.13 -10.80 -7.52
CA LYS A 116 -16.96 -11.98 -8.38
C LYS A 116 -15.62 -11.92 -9.13
N LEU A 117 -15.24 -10.75 -9.63
CA LEU A 117 -13.96 -10.54 -10.31
C LEU A 117 -12.79 -10.65 -9.33
N GLY A 118 -12.92 -10.04 -8.14
CA GLY A 118 -11.91 -10.12 -7.09
C GLY A 118 -11.66 -11.56 -6.62
N LYS A 119 -12.74 -12.32 -6.35
CA LYS A 119 -12.64 -13.74 -5.97
C LYS A 119 -12.01 -14.61 -7.05
N ALA A 120 -12.38 -14.40 -8.31
CA ALA A 120 -11.78 -15.12 -9.43
C ALA A 120 -10.29 -14.78 -9.64
N ALA A 121 -9.87 -13.59 -9.22
CA ALA A 121 -8.47 -13.17 -9.25
C ALA A 121 -7.68 -13.58 -7.98
N LEU A 122 -8.33 -13.82 -6.85
CA LEU A 122 -7.70 -14.38 -5.64
C LEU A 122 -7.35 -15.86 -5.81
N GLN A 123 -8.32 -16.68 -6.26
CA GLN A 123 -8.00 -17.92 -6.99
C GLN A 123 -7.14 -17.53 -8.20
N ARG A 124 -6.53 -18.37 -9.03
CA ARG A 124 -5.57 -17.89 -10.06
C ARG A 124 -4.27 -17.28 -9.48
N GLU A 125 -4.28 -16.12 -8.81
CA GLU A 125 -3.04 -15.45 -8.35
C GLU A 125 -2.49 -16.02 -7.04
N PHE A 126 -3.35 -16.46 -6.12
CA PHE A 126 -2.96 -16.97 -4.79
C PHE A 126 -3.55 -18.34 -4.50
N SER A 127 -3.66 -19.20 -5.51
CA SER A 127 -4.15 -20.57 -5.30
C SER A 127 -3.18 -21.34 -4.40
N ASP A 128 -3.69 -22.10 -3.43
CA ASP A 128 -2.90 -22.97 -2.53
C ASP A 128 -2.24 -24.16 -3.26
N ASP A 129 -2.46 -24.29 -4.56
CA ASP A 129 -1.90 -25.32 -5.41
C ASP A 129 -0.46 -24.92 -5.79
N PRO A 130 0.58 -25.72 -5.48
CA PRO A 130 2.00 -25.36 -5.65
C PRO A 130 2.45 -25.16 -7.11
N THR A 131 1.53 -25.13 -8.05
CA THR A 131 1.83 -24.81 -9.44
C THR A 131 2.18 -23.33 -9.53
N PRO A 132 3.39 -22.96 -9.98
CA PRO A 132 3.82 -21.57 -9.97
C PRO A 132 2.89 -20.75 -10.87
N ALA A 133 2.11 -19.86 -10.28
CA ALA A 133 1.42 -18.82 -11.03
C ALA A 133 2.51 -18.00 -11.77
N PRO A 134 2.39 -17.77 -13.09
CA PRO A 134 3.35 -16.97 -13.81
C PRO A 134 3.31 -15.56 -13.23
N GLY A 135 4.35 -15.20 -12.47
CA GLY A 135 4.48 -13.91 -11.82
C GLY A 135 4.41 -12.79 -12.85
N ARG A 136 3.28 -12.09 -12.88
CA ARG A 136 3.11 -10.89 -13.70
C ARG A 136 3.57 -9.69 -12.89
N CYS A 137 4.78 -9.23 -13.17
CA CYS A 137 5.20 -7.88 -12.82
C CYS A 137 4.35 -6.87 -13.61
N CYS A 138 4.10 -5.71 -13.03
CA CYS A 138 3.15 -4.69 -13.49
C CYS A 138 3.55 -3.97 -14.79
N ASN A 139 4.45 -4.55 -15.59
CA ASN A 139 5.13 -3.91 -16.71
C ASN A 139 4.99 -4.65 -18.05
N ASP A 140 4.01 -5.53 -18.25
CA ASP A 140 3.80 -6.11 -19.59
C ASP A 140 2.95 -5.16 -20.48
N PRO A 141 3.57 -4.49 -21.46
CA PRO A 141 3.15 -4.57 -22.85
C PRO A 141 4.03 -5.61 -23.57
N VAL A 142 3.45 -6.29 -24.56
CA VAL A 142 4.13 -7.29 -25.40
C VAL A 142 5.51 -6.77 -25.87
N ASP A 143 6.55 -7.61 -25.69
CA ASP A 143 7.95 -7.53 -26.20
C ASP A 143 9.07 -6.90 -25.30
N THR A 144 9.82 -7.80 -24.61
CA THR A 144 11.29 -7.91 -24.29
C THR A 144 12.25 -6.68 -24.12
N PRO A 145 13.49 -6.83 -23.57
CA PRO A 145 14.00 -7.68 -22.46
C PRO A 145 14.95 -6.95 -21.45
N SER A 146 15.13 -7.60 -20.29
CA SER A 146 16.34 -7.69 -19.42
C SER A 146 17.09 -6.43 -18.93
N GLY A 147 17.20 -6.30 -17.60
CA GLY A 147 18.25 -5.51 -16.94
C GLY A 147 18.10 -5.53 -15.41
N ARG A 148 18.93 -6.33 -14.73
CA ARG A 148 18.97 -6.43 -13.25
C ARG A 148 20.02 -5.44 -12.73
N SER A 149 19.63 -4.51 -11.84
CA SER A 149 20.57 -3.72 -11.04
C SER A 149 20.30 -3.97 -9.56
N SER A 150 21.36 -4.37 -8.85
CA SER A 150 21.35 -4.61 -7.41
C SER A 150 21.57 -3.29 -6.67
N ALA A 151 20.48 -2.57 -6.37
CA ALA A 151 20.46 -1.52 -5.35
C ALA A 151 19.82 -2.08 -4.07
N GLN A 152 20.35 -1.71 -2.90
CA GLN A 152 19.74 -2.05 -1.60
C GLN A 152 18.36 -1.38 -1.51
N LEU A 153 17.31 -2.13 -1.84
CA LEU A 153 15.93 -1.65 -1.79
C LEU A 153 15.51 -1.36 -0.34
N LYS A 154 14.80 -0.24 -0.15
CA LYS A 154 14.21 0.15 1.13
C LYS A 154 13.00 -0.75 1.43
N SER A 155 12.97 -1.28 2.64
CA SER A 155 11.83 -1.99 3.21
C SER A 155 10.73 -0.98 3.63
N PRO A 156 9.46 -1.43 3.76
CA PRO A 156 8.40 -0.59 4.31
C PRO A 156 8.82 0.04 5.65
N PRO A 157 8.28 1.24 5.99
CA PRO A 157 8.67 1.95 7.20
C PRO A 157 8.55 1.04 8.42
N SER A 158 9.68 0.76 9.06
CA SER A 158 9.73 -0.22 10.15
C SER A 158 9.06 0.34 11.41
N PRO A 159 8.19 -0.45 12.08
CA PRO A 159 7.54 -0.04 13.32
C PRO A 159 8.46 -0.03 14.55
N LEU A 160 9.71 -0.46 14.40
CA LEU A 160 10.66 -0.60 15.50
C LEU A 160 12.05 -0.07 15.08
N SER A 161 12.24 1.22 15.30
CA SER A 161 13.53 1.79 15.67
C SER A 161 13.24 3.00 16.56
N CYS A 162 13.08 2.75 17.85
CA CYS A 162 13.31 3.77 18.86
C CYS A 162 14.83 3.96 18.95
N GLY A 163 15.39 4.64 17.95
CA GLY A 163 16.75 5.15 18.01
C GLY A 163 16.70 6.52 18.67
N THR A 164 17.16 6.62 19.91
CA THR A 164 17.47 7.89 20.54
C THR A 164 18.50 8.62 19.68
N ALA A 165 18.05 9.55 18.86
CA ALA A 165 18.92 10.56 18.27
C ALA A 165 19.31 11.53 19.39
N THR A 166 20.41 11.23 20.08
CA THR A 166 21.14 12.22 20.87
C THR A 166 21.68 13.26 19.90
N ILE A 167 20.97 14.37 19.74
CA ILE A 167 21.48 15.55 19.08
C ILE A 167 22.46 16.19 20.07
N MET A 168 23.75 15.91 19.91
CA MET A 168 24.80 16.75 20.49
C MET A 168 24.82 18.08 19.74
N TRP A 169 24.20 19.10 20.33
CA TRP A 169 24.53 20.48 19.98
C TRP A 169 25.95 20.74 20.50
N SER A 170 26.89 21.03 19.60
CA SER A 170 28.14 21.70 19.98
C SER A 170 28.02 23.15 19.50
N LEU A 171 28.25 24.05 20.46
CA LEU A 171 28.36 25.50 20.32
C LEU A 171 29.51 25.90 19.40
#